data_AF-A0A3E4UU57-F1
#
_entry.id   AF-A0A3E4UU57-F1
#
_cell.length_a   1.000
_cell.length_b   1.000
_cell.length_c   1.000
_cell.angle_alpha   90.00
_cell.angle_beta   90.00
_cell.angle_gamma   90.00
#
_symmetry.space_group_name_H-M   'P 1'
#
loop_
_entity.id
_entity.type
_entity.pdbx_description
1 polymer ?
#
loop_
_entity_poly.entity_id
_entity_poly.type
_entity_poly.pdbx_seq_one_letter_code
_entity_poly.pdbx_strand_id
1 'polypeptide(L)'
;MKRLIWMIFITLLTAGVAAQTKVVERSAKKVPGWLNTAVEDYLVVSVTAGSLAEGQTKALTEITERIIQSVASNVTVSKKNTLSEVNVNGNIESSDAFTQISRIKSANLPFLKGISLSNVEEIYWEKVQDKATKKEHYNYSVKYPFSRLEQRKLTAEFEALDAGQVARYEALEQKIGAIESADEISRAITELNTLSEYFFDDVRLSRVKGLTARYRQLYDALTLTGTFLESGKYQCQLLLDGNPIKVAAKPKVTSNCAGQISVRPADGMFLITYSAEDCLPEEENFLNISLTVGGKRLQHKAFLNEAGTGSMAFSVVPEGKLVLTADSVADRKIFNINIRLTLNNRGGTPFGLKALELHVPEISAPIIFDDIDGVYKTKGIIQIKALAEGEFTVGEKKKSLFSFVQGAITFVNPQTGAVERSQLSLPYVTNWE
;
A
#
# COMPACT_ATOMS: atom_id res chain seq x y z
N MET A 1 -44.01 49.74 -51.40
CA MET A 1 -43.65 49.55 -49.98
C MET A 1 -42.41 48.68 -49.89
N LYS A 2 -41.34 49.28 -49.34
CA LYS A 2 -40.32 48.68 -48.46
C LYS A 2 -39.51 47.50 -49.04
N ARG A 3 -38.25 47.75 -49.46
CA ARG A 3 -37.04 47.71 -48.59
C ARG A 3 -36.85 46.27 -48.10
N LEU A 4 -35.82 45.51 -48.45
CA LEU A 4 -34.39 45.70 -48.22
C LEU A 4 -33.82 44.32 -48.65
N ILE A 5 -32.86 44.15 -49.57
CA ILE A 5 -31.42 44.15 -49.30
C ILE A 5 -30.73 44.02 -50.67
N TRP A 6 -30.24 45.16 -51.14
CA TRP A 6 -29.00 45.27 -51.89
C TRP A 6 -27.85 45.22 -50.87
N MET A 7 -26.65 44.80 -51.30
CA MET A 7 -25.37 44.90 -50.58
C MET A 7 -25.19 44.05 -49.30
N ILE A 8 -24.50 42.91 -49.43
CA ILE A 8 -23.30 42.61 -48.62
C ILE A 8 -22.26 41.97 -49.54
N PHE A 9 -21.73 42.78 -50.46
CA PHE A 9 -20.32 42.72 -50.84
C PHE A 9 -19.65 43.81 -49.98
N ILE A 10 -18.49 43.51 -49.40
CA ILE A 10 -17.68 44.36 -48.50
C ILE A 10 -18.12 44.30 -47.02
N THR A 11 -17.57 43.35 -46.27
CA THR A 11 -16.77 43.58 -45.03
C THR A 11 -16.67 42.29 -44.19
N LEU A 12 -15.79 41.37 -44.60
CA LEU A 12 -15.01 40.57 -43.65
C LEU A 12 -13.60 40.37 -44.21
N LEU A 13 -13.03 41.49 -44.67
CA LEU A 13 -11.59 41.68 -44.83
C LEU A 13 -11.14 42.49 -43.61
N THR A 14 -11.03 41.81 -42.47
CA THR A 14 -10.33 42.31 -41.29
C THR A 14 -9.26 41.30 -40.91
N ALA A 15 -8.07 41.58 -41.42
CA ALA A 15 -6.77 41.26 -40.82
C ALA A 15 -6.42 39.79 -40.56
N GLY A 16 -6.48 38.96 -41.60
CA GLY A 16 -5.44 37.93 -41.77
C GLY A 16 -4.26 38.57 -42.48
N VAL A 17 -3.37 39.26 -41.76
CA VAL A 17 -2.02 39.54 -42.29
C VAL A 17 -1.40 38.18 -42.52
N ALA A 18 -1.50 37.65 -43.74
CA ALA A 18 -0.66 36.54 -44.15
C ALA A 18 0.76 37.08 -44.03
N ALA A 19 1.44 36.71 -42.94
CA ALA A 19 2.81 37.05 -42.68
C ALA A 19 3.63 36.63 -43.90
N GLN A 20 3.91 37.57 -44.80
CA GLN A 20 4.85 37.32 -45.88
C GLN A 20 6.20 37.22 -45.22
N THR A 21 6.69 35.99 -45.05
CA THR A 21 7.98 35.73 -44.46
C THR A 21 9.07 35.85 -45.52
N LYS A 22 10.28 36.24 -45.09
CA LYS A 22 11.49 36.28 -45.91
C LYS A 22 12.54 35.40 -45.23
N VAL A 23 13.11 34.45 -45.95
CA VAL A 23 14.30 33.72 -45.49
C VAL A 23 15.49 34.68 -45.56
N VAL A 24 16.07 34.97 -44.40
CA VAL A 24 17.22 35.86 -44.23
C VAL A 24 18.52 35.07 -44.34
N GLU A 25 18.54 33.88 -43.76
CA GLU A 25 19.73 33.02 -43.71
C GLU A 25 19.31 31.55 -43.71
N ARG A 26 20.21 30.66 -44.12
CA ARG A 26 19.99 29.22 -44.10
C ARG A 26 21.30 28.46 -43.92
N SER A 27 21.20 27.30 -43.30
CA SER A 27 22.31 26.36 -43.07
C SER A 27 22.96 25.82 -44.35
N ALA A 28 22.19 25.64 -45.42
CA ALA A 28 22.66 25.10 -46.70
C ALA A 28 22.01 25.83 -47.88
N LYS A 29 22.72 25.98 -49.00
CA LYS A 29 22.23 26.71 -50.18
C LYS A 29 20.94 26.13 -50.76
N LYS A 30 20.84 24.80 -50.81
CA LYS A 30 19.67 24.07 -51.30
C LYS A 30 18.90 23.47 -50.12
N VAL A 31 17.58 23.52 -50.23
CA VAL A 31 16.68 22.81 -49.30
C VAL A 31 16.91 21.31 -49.48
N PRO A 32 17.15 20.54 -48.41
CA PRO A 32 17.32 19.10 -48.51
C PRO A 32 16.05 18.39 -48.99
N GLY A 33 16.21 17.34 -49.80
CA GLY A 33 15.08 16.58 -50.36
C GLY A 33 14.22 15.86 -49.32
N TRP A 34 14.79 15.58 -48.14
CA TRP A 34 14.09 14.92 -47.03
C TRP A 34 13.10 15.83 -46.28
N LEU A 35 13.19 17.16 -46.43
CA LEU A 35 12.45 18.11 -45.58
C LEU A 35 10.92 18.06 -45.77
N ASN A 36 10.45 17.52 -46.89
CA ASN A 36 9.02 17.44 -47.25
C ASN A 36 8.61 16.08 -47.79
N THR A 37 9.40 15.04 -47.53
CA THR A 37 9.14 13.68 -48.01
C THR A 37 9.12 12.71 -46.83
N ALA A 38 8.31 11.67 -46.93
CA ALA A 38 8.42 10.55 -46.02
C ALA A 38 9.72 9.80 -46.36
N VAL A 39 10.64 9.74 -45.40
CA VAL A 39 11.90 9.01 -45.57
C VAL A 39 11.81 7.74 -44.75
N GLU A 40 11.94 6.59 -45.41
CA GLU A 40 11.97 5.29 -44.73
C GLU A 40 13.13 5.23 -43.74
N ASP A 41 12.88 4.64 -42.57
CA ASP A 41 13.83 4.52 -41.45
C ASP A 41 14.27 5.83 -40.76
N TYR A 42 13.58 6.96 -41.01
CA TYR A 42 13.86 8.23 -40.34
C TYR A 42 12.62 8.90 -39.75
N LEU A 43 12.82 9.62 -38.66
CA LEU A 43 11.93 10.67 -38.19
C LEU A 43 12.41 12.02 -38.71
N VAL A 44 11.56 12.68 -39.50
CA VAL A 44 11.75 14.07 -39.90
C VAL A 44 10.93 14.97 -38.97
N VAL A 45 11.63 15.84 -38.25
CA VAL A 45 11.04 16.76 -37.27
C VAL A 45 11.40 18.19 -37.64
N SER A 46 10.40 19.08 -37.69
CA SER A 46 10.57 20.50 -37.97
C SER A 46 9.88 21.32 -36.88
N VAL A 47 10.61 22.27 -36.29
CA VAL A 47 10.13 23.13 -35.20
C VAL A 47 10.45 24.59 -35.47
N THR A 48 9.67 25.50 -34.87
CA THR A 48 9.92 26.94 -34.92
C THR A 48 10.37 27.45 -33.54
N ALA A 49 11.43 28.26 -33.52
CA ALA A 49 12.06 28.75 -32.29
C ALA A 49 12.64 30.17 -32.44
N GLY A 50 12.82 30.90 -31.34
CA GLY A 50 13.45 32.22 -31.35
C GLY A 50 14.96 32.17 -31.54
N SER A 51 15.59 31.01 -31.28
CA SER A 51 17.03 30.79 -31.46
C SER A 51 17.33 29.37 -31.93
N LEU A 52 18.55 29.14 -32.45
CA LEU A 52 19.01 27.80 -32.84
C LEU A 52 19.09 26.84 -31.65
N ALA A 53 19.56 27.30 -30.48
CA ALA A 53 19.65 26.48 -29.27
C ALA A 53 18.26 26.04 -28.76
N GLU A 54 17.28 26.94 -28.81
CA GLU A 54 15.89 26.62 -28.52
C GLU A 54 15.32 25.64 -29.56
N GLY A 55 15.64 25.83 -30.85
CA GLY A 55 15.25 24.93 -31.94
C GLY A 55 15.79 23.52 -31.75
N GLN A 56 17.06 23.38 -31.37
CA GLN A 56 17.68 22.10 -31.03
C GLN A 56 16.95 21.39 -29.88
N THR A 57 16.65 22.12 -28.81
CA THR A 57 15.96 21.59 -27.63
C THR A 57 14.54 21.13 -27.97
N LYS A 58 13.79 21.95 -28.72
CA LYS A 58 12.44 21.62 -29.18
C LYS A 58 12.42 20.42 -30.13
N ALA A 59 13.35 20.35 -31.07
CA ALA A 59 13.44 19.23 -32.01
C ALA A 59 13.76 17.91 -31.28
N LEU A 60 14.71 17.92 -30.34
CA LEU A 60 14.99 16.73 -29.51
C LEU A 60 13.79 16.31 -28.68
N THR A 61 13.05 17.28 -28.13
CA THR A 61 11.83 17.03 -27.34
C THR A 61 10.76 16.34 -28.18
N GLU A 62 10.50 16.84 -29.39
CA GLU A 62 9.54 16.28 -30.35
C GLU A 62 9.96 14.88 -30.84
N ILE A 63 11.25 14.67 -31.15
CA ILE A 63 11.80 13.35 -31.51
C ILE A 63 11.52 12.35 -30.38
N THR A 64 11.81 12.75 -29.14
CA THR A 64 11.59 11.91 -27.96
C THR A 64 10.11 11.54 -27.80
N GLU A 65 9.19 12.48 -28.02
CA GLU A 65 7.73 12.24 -27.93
C GLU A 65 7.25 11.26 -28.99
N ARG A 66 7.69 11.43 -30.24
CA ARG A 66 7.32 10.52 -31.34
C ARG A 66 7.84 9.10 -31.10
N ILE A 67 9.05 8.95 -30.57
CA ILE A 67 9.60 7.64 -30.23
C ILE A 67 8.79 7.00 -29.09
N ILE A 68 8.46 7.75 -28.03
CA ILE A 68 7.61 7.27 -26.94
C ILE A 68 6.24 6.82 -27.46
N GLN A 69 5.59 7.64 -28.28
CA GLN A 69 4.28 7.34 -28.85
C GLN A 69 4.31 6.09 -29.73
N SER A 70 5.39 5.92 -30.50
CA SER A 70 5.62 4.77 -31.37
C SER A 70 5.78 3.45 -30.58
N VAL A 71 6.40 3.51 -29.41
CA VAL A 71 6.52 2.38 -28.47
C VAL A 71 5.18 2.11 -27.77
N ALA A 72 4.57 3.15 -27.20
CA ALA A 72 3.31 3.02 -26.43
C ALA A 72 2.13 2.55 -27.30
N SER A 73 2.00 3.06 -28.53
CA SER A 73 0.92 2.67 -29.45
C SER A 73 1.01 1.19 -29.85
N ASN A 74 2.22 0.65 -30.07
CA ASN A 74 2.39 -0.77 -30.35
C ASN A 74 1.98 -1.66 -29.17
N VAL A 75 2.28 -1.24 -27.94
CA VAL A 75 1.90 -1.98 -26.71
C VAL A 75 0.37 -1.97 -26.49
N THR A 76 -0.31 -0.87 -26.85
CA THR A 76 -1.79 -0.80 -26.80
C THR A 76 -2.44 -1.67 -27.88
N VAL A 77 -1.87 -1.72 -29.09
CA VAL A 77 -2.37 -2.56 -30.20
C VAL A 77 -2.14 -4.06 -29.94
N SER A 78 -1.01 -4.45 -29.34
CA SER A 78 -0.75 -5.85 -28.96
C SER A 78 -1.68 -6.34 -27.84
N LYS A 79 -2.04 -5.48 -26.87
CA LYS A 79 -3.02 -5.81 -25.81
C LYS A 79 -4.48 -5.82 -26.29
N LYS A 80 -4.84 -5.06 -27.34
CA LYS A 80 -6.20 -5.01 -27.89
C LYS A 80 -6.60 -6.32 -28.60
N ASN A 81 -5.63 -7.08 -29.13
CA ASN A 81 -5.89 -8.40 -29.74
C ASN A 81 -6.22 -9.51 -28.73
N THR A 82 -6.03 -9.29 -27.42
CA THR A 82 -6.42 -10.23 -26.35
C THR A 82 -7.63 -9.79 -25.53
N LEU A 83 -8.16 -8.57 -25.76
CA LEU A 83 -9.24 -7.96 -24.95
C LEU A 83 -10.38 -7.38 -25.81
N SER A 84 -10.49 -7.79 -27.07
CA SER A 84 -11.57 -7.34 -27.97
C SER A 84 -12.89 -8.08 -27.74
N GLU A 85 -13.40 -8.05 -26.52
CA GLU A 85 -14.84 -8.18 -26.22
C GLU A 85 -15.12 -7.36 -24.95
N VAL A 86 -15.11 -6.03 -25.03
CA VAL A 86 -16.12 -5.13 -24.43
C VAL A 86 -15.84 -3.73 -25.01
N ASN A 87 -16.76 -3.23 -25.83
CA ASN A 87 -16.72 -1.92 -26.46
C ASN A 87 -17.69 -1.00 -25.72
N VAL A 88 -17.23 0.13 -25.17
CA VAL A 88 -18.11 1.24 -24.77
C VAL A 88 -17.45 2.60 -25.04
N ASN A 89 -18.07 3.33 -25.98
CA ASN A 89 -18.08 4.79 -26.19
C ASN A 89 -16.75 5.54 -26.34
N GLY A 90 -16.34 5.64 -27.61
CA GLY A 90 -15.32 6.58 -28.06
C GLY A 90 -15.70 8.04 -27.83
N ASN A 91 -15.01 8.66 -26.87
CA ASN A 91 -14.44 10.01 -26.94
C ASN A 91 -13.87 10.40 -25.57
N ILE A 92 -12.68 9.88 -25.24
CA ILE A 92 -11.62 10.50 -24.42
C ILE A 92 -10.32 9.72 -24.80
N GLU A 93 -9.58 10.14 -25.83
CA GLU A 93 -8.28 9.50 -26.16
C GLU A 93 -7.12 10.51 -26.21
N SER A 94 -7.37 11.77 -26.57
CA SER A 94 -6.31 12.77 -26.79
C SER A 94 -5.67 13.30 -25.49
N SER A 95 -6.48 13.56 -24.44
CA SER A 95 -5.97 14.02 -23.14
C SER A 95 -5.18 12.94 -22.41
N ASP A 96 -5.65 11.69 -22.51
CA ASP A 96 -5.03 10.55 -21.84
C ASP A 96 -3.72 10.16 -22.51
N ALA A 97 -3.64 10.20 -23.84
CA ALA A 97 -2.40 9.97 -24.58
C ALA A 97 -1.30 10.99 -24.25
N PHE A 98 -1.65 12.28 -24.18
CA PHE A 98 -0.70 13.33 -23.79
C PHE A 98 -0.23 13.18 -22.33
N THR A 99 -1.13 12.84 -21.42
CA THR A 99 -0.81 12.58 -20.01
C THR A 99 0.10 11.36 -19.85
N GLN A 100 -0.11 10.30 -20.63
CA GLN A 100 0.74 9.12 -20.66
C GLN A 100 2.16 9.42 -21.17
N ILE A 101 2.29 10.18 -22.27
CA ILE A 101 3.62 10.57 -22.80
C ILE A 101 4.39 11.40 -21.78
N SER A 102 3.72 12.35 -21.11
CA SER A 102 4.32 13.15 -20.04
C SER A 102 4.78 12.29 -18.86
N ARG A 103 3.95 11.35 -18.39
CA ARG A 103 4.30 10.44 -17.28
C ARG A 103 5.42 9.47 -17.65
N ILE A 104 5.46 8.97 -18.88
CA ILE A 104 6.54 8.09 -19.38
C ILE A 104 7.87 8.82 -19.44
N LYS A 105 7.89 10.09 -19.88
CA LYS A 105 9.09 10.94 -19.83
C LYS A 105 9.61 11.09 -18.40
N SER A 106 8.72 11.23 -17.42
CA SER A 106 9.08 11.34 -16.00
C SER A 106 9.63 10.03 -15.41
N ALA A 107 9.26 8.86 -15.96
CA ALA A 107 9.65 7.55 -15.44
C ALA A 107 11.14 7.17 -15.68
N ASN A 108 11.96 8.08 -16.25
CA ASN A 108 13.40 7.91 -16.47
C ASN A 108 13.77 6.57 -17.13
N LEU A 109 13.01 6.18 -18.15
CA LEU A 109 13.17 4.88 -18.79
C LEU A 109 14.55 4.76 -19.46
N PRO A 110 15.24 3.61 -19.33
CA PRO A 110 16.61 3.44 -19.83
C PRO A 110 16.79 3.80 -21.31
N PHE A 111 15.84 3.44 -22.17
CA PHE A 111 15.95 3.71 -23.61
C PHE A 111 15.85 5.20 -23.97
N LEU A 112 15.21 6.03 -23.14
CA LEU A 112 15.14 7.48 -23.37
C LEU A 112 16.51 8.13 -23.28
N LYS A 113 17.45 7.54 -22.53
CA LYS A 113 18.83 8.03 -22.40
C LYS A 113 19.63 7.88 -23.69
N GLY A 114 19.22 6.98 -24.58
CA GLY A 114 19.84 6.80 -25.89
C GLY A 114 19.45 7.88 -26.90
N ILE A 115 18.40 8.66 -26.64
CA ILE A 115 17.90 9.69 -27.57
C ILE A 115 18.69 10.98 -27.36
N SER A 116 19.58 11.30 -28.30
CA SER A 116 20.46 12.47 -28.21
C SER A 116 20.65 13.16 -29.55
N LEU A 117 21.10 14.41 -29.51
CA LEU A 117 21.49 15.16 -30.71
C LEU A 117 22.72 14.57 -31.43
N SER A 118 23.54 13.76 -30.76
CA SER A 118 24.68 13.10 -31.39
C SER A 118 24.28 12.03 -32.41
N ASN A 119 23.06 11.52 -32.31
CA ASN A 119 22.53 10.50 -33.23
C ASN A 119 21.86 11.13 -34.46
N VAL A 120 21.78 12.46 -34.53
CA VAL A 120 21.19 13.17 -35.66
C VAL A 120 22.07 13.00 -36.90
N GLU A 121 21.46 12.59 -38.01
CA GLU A 121 22.19 12.40 -39.26
C GLU A 121 22.32 13.71 -40.03
N GLU A 122 21.23 14.47 -40.17
CA GLU A 122 21.23 15.74 -40.90
C GLU A 122 20.40 16.80 -40.17
N ILE A 123 20.85 18.05 -40.27
CA ILE A 123 20.18 19.24 -39.73
C ILE A 123 20.03 20.25 -40.86
N TYR A 124 18.86 20.88 -40.93
CA TYR A 124 18.62 22.03 -41.78
C TYR A 124 17.90 23.12 -41.00
N TRP A 125 18.41 24.34 -41.06
CA TRP A 125 17.74 25.50 -40.49
C TRP A 125 17.64 26.67 -41.46
N GLU A 126 16.59 27.45 -41.27
CA GLU A 126 16.33 28.72 -41.95
C GLU A 126 16.04 29.79 -40.91
N LYS A 127 16.73 30.92 -41.00
CA LYS A 127 16.37 32.15 -40.28
C LYS A 127 15.33 32.90 -41.11
N VAL A 128 14.17 33.12 -40.54
CA VAL A 128 13.01 33.67 -41.21
C VAL A 128 12.59 34.96 -40.52
N GLN A 129 12.37 36.01 -41.30
CA GLN A 129 11.89 37.30 -40.82
C GLN A 129 10.49 37.57 -41.37
N ASP A 130 9.58 37.94 -40.48
CA ASP A 130 8.28 38.49 -40.88
C ASP A 130 8.47 39.87 -41.51
N LYS A 131 7.99 40.07 -42.76
CA LYS A 131 8.22 41.32 -43.47
C LYS A 131 7.54 42.53 -42.82
N ALA A 132 6.41 42.33 -42.13
CA ALA A 132 5.61 43.39 -41.52
C ALA A 132 6.11 43.75 -40.12
N THR A 133 6.35 42.75 -39.27
CA THR A 133 6.76 42.95 -37.87
C THR A 133 8.27 43.00 -37.68
N LYS A 134 9.04 42.62 -38.71
CA LYS A 134 10.51 42.44 -38.67
C LYS A 134 11.01 41.44 -37.63
N LYS A 135 10.10 40.72 -36.96
CA LYS A 135 10.45 39.68 -36.00
C LYS A 135 11.10 38.50 -36.71
N GLU A 136 12.18 38.00 -36.12
CA GLU A 136 12.94 36.88 -36.64
C GLU A 136 12.66 35.62 -35.82
N HIS A 137 12.63 34.47 -36.49
CA HIS A 137 12.59 33.15 -35.88
C HIS A 137 13.41 32.18 -36.73
N TYR A 138 13.66 31.00 -36.19
CA TYR A 138 14.32 29.90 -36.88
C TYR A 138 13.33 28.78 -37.12
N ASN A 139 13.29 28.29 -38.35
CA ASN A 139 12.74 26.98 -38.66
C ASN A 139 13.89 26.00 -38.60
N TYR A 140 13.84 25.06 -37.65
CA TYR A 140 14.90 24.11 -37.37
C TYR A 140 14.37 22.69 -37.64
N SER A 141 15.06 21.96 -38.51
CA SER A 141 14.63 20.65 -38.96
C SER A 141 15.73 19.61 -38.82
N VAL A 142 15.33 18.41 -38.46
CA VAL A 142 16.21 17.30 -38.08
C VAL A 142 15.76 16.04 -38.79
N LYS A 143 16.73 15.32 -39.36
CA LYS A 143 16.58 13.96 -39.86
C LYS A 143 17.23 13.00 -38.86
N TYR A 144 16.40 12.26 -38.13
CA TYR A 144 16.81 11.39 -37.03
C TYR A 144 16.63 9.91 -37.41
N PRO A 145 17.67 9.06 -37.33
CA PRO A 145 17.55 7.63 -37.61
C PRO A 145 16.57 6.94 -36.64
N PHE A 146 15.53 6.32 -37.18
CA PHE A 146 14.54 5.56 -36.40
C PHE A 146 13.87 4.51 -37.29
N SER A 147 14.55 3.38 -37.46
CA SER A 147 14.09 2.28 -38.29
C SER A 147 12.98 1.46 -37.61
N ARG A 148 12.27 0.65 -38.41
CA ARG A 148 11.33 -0.35 -37.87
C ARG A 148 12.00 -1.37 -36.96
N LEU A 149 13.27 -1.69 -37.23
CA LEU A 149 14.07 -2.57 -36.38
C LEU A 149 14.32 -1.92 -35.01
N GLU A 150 14.73 -0.65 -34.98
CA GLU A 150 14.95 0.08 -33.74
C GLU A 150 13.64 0.24 -32.96
N GLN A 151 12.54 0.59 -33.63
CA GLN A 151 11.21 0.64 -33.00
C GLN A 151 10.85 -0.69 -32.30
N ARG A 152 11.05 -1.83 -32.97
CA ARG A 152 10.76 -3.16 -32.38
C ARG A 152 11.67 -3.47 -31.20
N LYS A 153 12.95 -3.13 -31.29
CA LYS A 153 13.92 -3.31 -30.21
C LYS A 153 13.50 -2.50 -28.97
N LEU A 154 13.20 -1.22 -29.13
CA LEU A 154 12.74 -0.37 -28.03
C LEU A 154 11.43 -0.86 -27.42
N THR A 155 10.51 -1.36 -28.25
CA THR A 155 9.26 -1.96 -27.79
C THR A 155 9.53 -3.20 -26.93
N ALA A 156 10.39 -4.11 -27.39
CA ALA A 156 10.73 -5.32 -26.64
C ALA A 156 11.46 -5.02 -25.32
N GLU A 157 12.37 -4.04 -25.30
CA GLU A 157 13.04 -3.58 -24.08
C GLU A 157 12.06 -3.00 -23.07
N PHE A 158 11.10 -2.19 -23.53
CA PHE A 158 10.04 -1.66 -22.68
C PHE A 158 9.14 -2.77 -22.13
N GLU A 159 8.67 -3.69 -22.97
CA GLU A 159 7.81 -4.80 -22.55
C GLU A 159 8.51 -5.71 -21.54
N ALA A 160 9.79 -6.03 -21.74
CA ALA A 160 10.58 -6.82 -20.80
C ALA A 160 10.74 -6.11 -19.45
N LEU A 161 11.02 -4.81 -19.46
CA LEU A 161 11.11 -4.01 -18.24
C LEU A 161 9.75 -3.96 -17.51
N ASP A 162 8.66 -3.70 -18.24
CA ASP A 162 7.31 -3.61 -17.70
C ASP A 162 6.86 -4.95 -17.09
N ALA A 163 7.11 -6.06 -17.80
CA ALA A 163 6.85 -7.40 -17.30
C ALA A 163 7.62 -7.68 -15.99
N GLY A 164 8.88 -7.23 -15.89
CA GLY A 164 9.66 -7.32 -14.66
C GLY A 164 9.05 -6.54 -13.49
N GLN A 165 8.54 -5.33 -13.72
CA GLN A 165 7.90 -4.53 -12.68
C GLN A 165 6.55 -5.11 -12.26
N VAL A 166 5.78 -5.66 -13.21
CA VAL A 166 4.53 -6.39 -12.91
C VAL A 166 4.81 -7.63 -12.08
N ALA A 167 5.82 -8.43 -12.43
CA ALA A 167 6.20 -9.61 -11.66
C ALA A 167 6.64 -9.26 -10.22
N ARG A 168 7.36 -8.14 -10.03
CA ARG A 168 7.69 -7.64 -8.68
C ARG A 168 6.45 -7.29 -7.88
N TYR A 169 5.50 -6.58 -8.49
CA TYR A 169 4.22 -6.26 -7.85
C TYR A 169 3.48 -7.55 -7.42
N GLU A 170 3.36 -8.52 -8.32
CA GLU A 170 2.66 -9.79 -8.05
C GLU A 170 3.33 -10.61 -6.95
N ALA A 171 4.67 -10.62 -6.90
CA ALA A 171 5.42 -11.27 -5.83
C ALA A 171 5.12 -10.64 -4.47
N LEU A 172 5.02 -9.31 -4.39
CA LEU A 172 4.64 -8.60 -3.16
C LEU A 172 3.18 -8.90 -2.79
N GLU A 173 2.27 -8.97 -3.77
CA GLU A 173 0.87 -9.32 -3.53
C GLU A 173 0.72 -10.73 -2.93
N GLN A 174 1.52 -11.70 -3.39
CA GLN A 174 1.51 -13.06 -2.87
C GLN A 174 2.16 -13.16 -1.48
N LYS A 175 3.25 -12.41 -1.23
CA LYS A 175 4.03 -12.50 0.02
C LYS A 175 3.30 -11.93 1.24
N ILE A 176 2.32 -11.05 1.05
CA ILE A 176 1.64 -10.37 2.17
C ILE A 176 1.01 -11.31 3.21
N GLY A 177 0.62 -12.54 2.82
CA GLY A 177 0.05 -13.53 3.73
C GLY A 177 1.08 -14.41 4.47
N ALA A 178 2.37 -14.29 4.15
CA ALA A 178 3.45 -15.14 4.65
C ALA A 178 4.64 -14.29 5.14
N ILE A 179 4.35 -13.31 5.99
CA ILE A 179 5.35 -12.41 6.56
C ILE A 179 6.06 -13.08 7.74
N GLU A 180 7.38 -13.15 7.68
CA GLU A 180 8.21 -13.78 8.72
C GLU A 180 8.91 -12.77 9.62
N SER A 181 8.98 -11.49 9.20
CA SER A 181 9.59 -10.44 10.01
C SER A 181 8.97 -9.07 9.79
N ALA A 182 9.06 -8.23 10.83
CA ALA A 182 8.62 -6.84 10.75
C ALA A 182 9.36 -6.03 9.68
N ASP A 183 10.62 -6.38 9.39
CA ASP A 183 11.44 -5.71 8.37
C ASP A 183 10.99 -6.04 6.93
N GLU A 184 10.27 -7.14 6.72
CA GLU A 184 9.69 -7.46 5.42
C GLU A 184 8.53 -6.52 5.08
N ILE A 185 7.75 -6.12 6.08
CA ILE A 185 6.64 -5.17 5.91
C ILE A 185 7.19 -3.82 5.42
N SER A 186 8.23 -3.29 6.08
CA SER A 186 8.84 -2.02 5.69
C SER A 186 9.51 -2.09 4.32
N ARG A 187 10.22 -3.17 4.01
CA ARG A 187 10.84 -3.40 2.69
C ARG A 187 9.80 -3.46 1.58
N ALA A 188 8.70 -4.20 1.78
CA ALA A 188 7.61 -4.30 0.82
C ALA A 188 6.98 -2.94 0.54
N ILE A 189 6.74 -2.12 1.58
CA ILE A 189 6.22 -0.76 1.42
C ILE A 189 7.18 0.11 0.60
N THR A 190 8.48 0.04 0.87
CA THR A 190 9.49 0.77 0.09
C THR A 190 9.49 0.33 -1.38
N GLU A 191 9.44 -0.97 -1.65
CA GLU A 191 9.39 -1.49 -3.02
C GLU A 191 8.10 -1.05 -3.75
N LEU A 192 6.95 -1.09 -3.07
CA LEU A 192 5.70 -0.57 -3.61
C LEU A 192 5.76 0.93 -3.92
N ASN A 193 6.46 1.72 -3.10
CA ASN A 193 6.66 3.14 -3.40
C ASN A 193 7.48 3.31 -4.69
N THR A 194 8.53 2.50 -4.91
CA THR A 194 9.29 2.54 -6.17
C THR A 194 8.45 2.13 -7.37
N LEU A 195 7.56 1.14 -7.22
CA LEU A 195 6.61 0.75 -8.27
C LEU A 195 5.58 1.85 -8.55
N SER A 196 5.19 2.62 -7.54
CA SER A 196 4.31 3.79 -7.70
C SER A 196 4.95 4.92 -8.49
N GLU A 197 6.28 5.02 -8.53
CA GLU A 197 7.00 6.01 -9.34
C GLU A 197 7.13 5.53 -10.80
N TYR A 198 7.13 4.21 -11.03
CA TYR A 198 7.24 3.61 -12.36
C TYR A 198 5.90 3.53 -13.10
N PHE A 199 4.84 3.02 -12.45
CA PHE A 199 3.55 2.84 -13.13
C PHE A 199 2.88 4.18 -13.43
N PHE A 200 2.46 4.36 -14.68
CA PHE A 200 1.92 5.64 -15.17
C PHE A 200 0.40 5.64 -15.38
N ASP A 201 -0.26 4.49 -15.39
CA ASP A 201 -1.72 4.37 -15.47
C ASP A 201 -2.38 4.27 -14.09
N ASP A 202 -3.58 4.85 -14.01
CA ASP A 202 -4.29 5.01 -12.74
C ASP A 202 -4.74 3.67 -12.15
N VAL A 203 -4.96 2.64 -12.98
CA VAL A 203 -5.36 1.30 -12.54
C VAL A 203 -4.23 0.63 -11.76
N ARG A 204 -3.02 0.54 -12.33
CA ARG A 204 -1.85 -0.03 -11.63
C ARG A 204 -1.45 0.81 -10.42
N LEU A 205 -1.52 2.14 -10.53
CA LEU A 205 -1.28 3.04 -9.38
C LEU A 205 -2.28 2.79 -8.23
N SER A 206 -3.56 2.59 -8.55
CA SER A 206 -4.58 2.26 -7.55
C SER A 206 -4.29 0.91 -6.88
N ARG A 207 -3.91 -0.11 -7.67
CA ARG A 207 -3.50 -1.44 -7.16
C ARG A 207 -2.30 -1.35 -6.22
N VAL A 208 -1.27 -0.57 -6.56
CA VAL A 208 -0.11 -0.32 -5.69
C VAL A 208 -0.54 0.37 -4.39
N LYS A 209 -1.33 1.45 -4.48
CA LYS A 209 -1.83 2.17 -3.29
C LYS A 209 -2.63 1.24 -2.36
N GLY A 210 -3.50 0.41 -2.92
CA GLY A 210 -4.29 -0.57 -2.16
C GLY A 210 -3.41 -1.60 -1.44
N LEU A 211 -2.42 -2.16 -2.15
CA LEU A 211 -1.50 -3.12 -1.55
C LEU A 211 -0.61 -2.48 -0.48
N THR A 212 -0.11 -1.25 -0.70
CA THR A 212 0.64 -0.49 0.30
C THR A 212 -0.18 -0.25 1.57
N ALA A 213 -1.47 0.06 1.42
CA ALA A 213 -2.37 0.22 2.57
C ALA A 213 -2.52 -1.10 3.36
N ARG A 214 -2.70 -2.23 2.67
CA ARG A 214 -2.78 -3.56 3.31
C ARG A 214 -1.50 -3.91 4.07
N TYR A 215 -0.33 -3.64 3.50
CA TYR A 215 0.94 -3.84 4.21
C TYR A 215 1.05 -2.97 5.46
N ARG A 216 0.61 -1.70 5.40
CA ARG A 216 0.60 -0.82 6.58
C ARG A 216 -0.34 -1.34 7.68
N GLN A 217 -1.49 -1.88 7.30
CA GLN A 217 -2.46 -2.47 8.24
C GLN A 217 -1.88 -3.67 9.01
N LEU A 218 -0.86 -4.37 8.50
CA LEU A 218 -0.20 -5.45 9.24
C LEU A 218 0.43 -4.95 10.55
N TYR A 219 0.88 -3.68 10.62
CA TYR A 219 1.37 -3.11 11.87
C TYR A 219 0.26 -3.03 12.94
N ASP A 220 -1.00 -2.94 12.54
CA ASP A 220 -2.13 -2.87 13.46
C ASP A 220 -2.38 -4.20 14.16
N ALA A 221 -2.13 -5.31 13.45
CA ALA A 221 -2.21 -6.69 13.94
C ALA A 221 -0.99 -7.13 14.77
N LEU A 222 0.03 -6.28 14.91
CA LEU A 222 1.19 -6.61 15.74
C LEU A 222 0.88 -6.57 17.23
N THR A 223 1.30 -7.61 17.94
CA THR A 223 1.22 -7.69 19.40
C THR A 223 2.55 -8.13 19.98
N LEU A 224 2.88 -7.62 21.17
CA LEU A 224 4.07 -8.02 21.92
C LEU A 224 3.61 -8.91 23.08
N THR A 225 4.19 -10.10 23.22
CA THR A 225 3.86 -11.04 24.28
C THR A 225 5.12 -11.60 24.93
N GLY A 226 4.98 -12.36 26.01
CA GLY A 226 6.07 -13.12 26.58
C GLY A 226 5.65 -14.08 27.69
N THR A 227 6.64 -14.77 28.24
CA THR A 227 6.48 -15.79 29.29
C THR A 227 7.70 -15.79 30.21
N PHE A 228 7.50 -16.13 31.48
CA PHE A 228 8.59 -16.40 32.41
C PHE A 228 9.20 -17.77 32.12
N LEU A 229 10.54 -17.84 32.12
CA LEU A 229 11.26 -19.10 31.95
C LEU A 229 11.64 -19.69 33.31
N GLU A 230 12.27 -18.87 34.13
CA GLU A 230 12.68 -19.15 35.50
C GLU A 230 12.83 -17.82 36.25
N SER A 231 13.10 -17.88 37.56
CA SER A 231 13.32 -16.66 38.35
C SER A 231 14.43 -15.80 37.73
N GLY A 232 14.15 -14.51 37.56
CA GLY A 232 15.07 -13.54 36.94
C GLY A 232 15.19 -13.65 35.42
N LYS A 233 14.39 -14.48 34.74
CA LYS A 233 14.39 -14.62 33.27
C LYS A 233 12.99 -14.57 32.66
N TYR A 234 12.81 -13.66 31.71
CA TYR A 234 11.58 -13.47 30.95
C TYR A 234 11.88 -13.50 29.45
N GLN A 235 11.09 -14.22 28.66
CA GLN A 235 11.23 -14.28 27.21
C GLN A 235 10.07 -13.52 26.56
N CYS A 236 10.36 -12.58 25.67
CA CYS A 236 9.33 -11.86 24.91
C CYS A 236 9.51 -12.01 23.39
N GLN A 237 8.39 -11.99 22.67
CA GLN A 237 8.35 -12.15 21.22
C GLN A 237 7.27 -11.26 20.59
N LEU A 238 7.47 -10.94 19.31
CA LEU A 238 6.52 -10.20 18.49
C LEU A 238 5.62 -11.20 17.74
N LEU A 239 4.32 -10.94 17.71
CA LEU A 239 3.36 -11.71 16.94
C LEU A 239 2.70 -10.83 15.88
N LEU A 240 2.36 -11.44 14.74
CA LEU A 240 1.48 -10.90 13.71
C LEU A 240 0.27 -11.83 13.58
N ASP A 241 -0.93 -11.32 13.88
CA ASP A 241 -2.16 -12.12 13.92
C ASP A 241 -2.02 -13.41 14.78
N GLY A 242 -1.26 -13.32 15.87
CA GLY A 242 -0.98 -14.43 16.78
C GLY A 242 0.18 -15.33 16.36
N ASN A 243 0.74 -15.18 15.15
CA ASN A 243 1.88 -15.97 14.69
C ASN A 243 3.22 -15.30 15.03
N PRO A 244 4.22 -16.03 15.55
CA PRO A 244 5.54 -15.45 15.84
C PRO A 244 6.23 -14.91 14.59
N ILE A 245 6.75 -13.68 14.70
CA ILE A 245 7.56 -13.05 13.65
C ILE A 245 8.84 -12.46 14.24
N LYS A 246 9.88 -12.37 13.42
CA LYS A 246 11.18 -11.81 13.81
C LYS A 246 11.16 -10.28 13.79
N VAL A 247 11.95 -9.67 14.67
CA VAL A 247 12.19 -8.23 14.67
C VAL A 247 13.63 -7.94 15.09
N ALA A 248 14.31 -7.09 14.32
CA ALA A 248 15.70 -6.72 14.61
C ALA A 248 15.81 -5.69 15.75
N ALA A 249 14.80 -4.83 15.90
CA ALA A 249 14.76 -3.82 16.94
C ALA A 249 14.67 -4.47 18.33
N LYS A 250 15.60 -4.09 19.22
CA LYS A 250 15.64 -4.57 20.60
C LYS A 250 14.58 -3.86 21.45
N PRO A 251 13.78 -4.57 22.26
CA PRO A 251 12.79 -3.94 23.12
C PRO A 251 13.47 -3.16 24.25
N LYS A 252 12.85 -2.03 24.62
CA LYS A 252 13.20 -1.26 25.80
C LYS A 252 12.44 -1.83 26.99
N VAL A 253 13.17 -2.16 28.05
CA VAL A 253 12.60 -2.76 29.27
C VAL A 253 12.91 -1.86 30.47
N THR A 254 11.90 -1.59 31.27
CA THR A 254 12.00 -0.89 32.55
C THR A 254 11.22 -1.66 33.61
N SER A 255 11.48 -1.45 34.90
CA SER A 255 10.69 -2.02 35.99
C SER A 255 10.39 -0.95 37.04
N ASN A 256 9.37 -1.18 37.86
CA ASN A 256 9.11 -0.38 39.05
C ASN A 256 10.01 -0.75 40.23
N CYS A 257 10.54 -1.98 40.30
CA CYS A 257 11.39 -2.46 41.40
C CYS A 257 12.63 -3.23 40.94
N ALA A 258 12.55 -3.99 39.83
CA ALA A 258 13.61 -4.90 39.44
C ALA A 258 14.84 -4.17 38.86
N GLY A 259 16.02 -4.58 39.33
CA GLY A 259 17.31 -4.05 38.91
C GLY A 259 18.03 -4.92 37.88
N GLN A 260 19.22 -4.49 37.47
CA GLN A 260 20.15 -5.24 36.60
C GLN A 260 19.52 -5.78 35.30
N ILE A 261 18.58 -5.03 34.74
CA ILE A 261 17.81 -5.45 33.56
C ILE A 261 18.73 -5.51 32.34
N SER A 262 18.79 -6.67 31.70
CA SER A 262 19.50 -6.88 30.44
C SER A 262 18.59 -7.57 29.42
N VAL A 263 18.78 -7.26 28.14
CA VAL A 263 17.99 -7.83 27.04
C VAL A 263 18.95 -8.37 26.00
N ARG A 264 18.74 -9.61 25.54
CA ARG A 264 19.57 -10.28 24.53
C ARG A 264 18.68 -10.98 23.50
N PRO A 265 19.03 -10.95 22.20
CA PRO A 265 18.33 -11.75 21.19
C PRO A 265 18.45 -13.25 21.51
N ALA A 266 17.39 -14.02 21.27
CA ALA A 266 17.36 -15.48 21.41
C ALA A 266 16.36 -16.06 20.39
N ASP A 267 16.85 -16.66 19.31
CA ASP A 267 16.06 -17.40 18.30
C ASP A 267 14.79 -16.68 17.81
N GLY A 268 14.94 -15.42 17.37
CA GLY A 268 13.81 -14.61 16.88
C GLY A 268 12.96 -13.96 17.97
N MET A 269 13.31 -14.21 19.24
CA MET A 269 12.73 -13.61 20.44
C MET A 269 13.78 -12.78 21.18
N PHE A 270 13.42 -12.26 22.35
CA PHE A 270 14.34 -11.62 23.27
C PHE A 270 14.27 -12.25 24.66
N LEU A 271 15.43 -12.61 25.19
CA LEU A 271 15.61 -12.98 26.57
C LEU A 271 15.92 -11.73 27.39
N ILE A 272 15.10 -11.50 28.41
CA ILE A 272 15.24 -10.45 29.40
C ILE A 272 15.72 -11.10 30.70
N THR A 273 16.82 -10.60 31.25
CA THR A 273 17.32 -10.99 32.58
C THR A 273 17.15 -9.82 33.55
N TYR A 274 16.79 -10.09 34.80
CA TYR A 274 16.58 -9.06 35.82
C TYR A 274 16.88 -9.61 37.23
N SER A 275 17.17 -8.72 38.18
CA SER A 275 17.22 -9.02 39.62
C SER A 275 15.96 -8.48 40.30
N ALA A 276 15.29 -9.32 41.08
CA ALA A 276 14.09 -8.96 41.84
C ALA A 276 14.34 -8.83 43.35
N GLU A 277 15.61 -8.70 43.77
CA GLU A 277 16.00 -8.63 45.19
C GLU A 277 15.34 -7.45 45.93
N ASP A 278 15.13 -6.34 45.23
CA ASP A 278 14.52 -5.12 45.77
C ASP A 278 12.99 -5.06 45.61
N CYS A 279 12.36 -6.12 45.08
CA CYS A 279 10.93 -6.17 44.84
C CYS A 279 10.17 -6.69 46.08
N LEU A 280 9.29 -5.86 46.64
CA LEU A 280 8.50 -6.22 47.83
C LEU A 280 7.35 -7.16 47.45
N PRO A 281 7.17 -8.33 48.11
CA PRO A 281 6.13 -9.31 47.74
C PRO A 281 4.69 -8.78 47.79
N GLU A 282 4.45 -7.78 48.63
CA GLU A 282 3.14 -7.14 48.85
C GLU A 282 2.77 -6.16 47.73
N GLU A 283 3.73 -5.77 46.87
CA GLU A 283 3.54 -4.79 45.81
C GLU A 283 3.29 -5.43 44.44
N GLU A 284 2.58 -4.71 43.56
CA GLU A 284 2.46 -5.08 42.15
C GLU A 284 3.78 -4.81 41.41
N ASN A 285 4.67 -5.80 41.42
CA ASN A 285 5.95 -5.74 40.74
C ASN A 285 5.81 -6.11 39.27
N PHE A 286 6.39 -5.33 38.35
CA PHE A 286 6.29 -5.62 36.92
C PHE A 286 7.51 -5.17 36.10
N LEU A 287 7.71 -5.84 34.97
CA LEU A 287 8.51 -5.35 33.85
C LEU A 287 7.59 -4.68 32.84
N ASN A 288 7.95 -3.47 32.41
CA ASN A 288 7.33 -2.78 31.29
C ASN A 288 8.24 -2.90 30.07
N ILE A 289 7.77 -3.64 29.07
CA ILE A 289 8.48 -3.96 27.85
C ILE A 289 7.84 -3.15 26.73
N SER A 290 8.63 -2.39 25.99
CA SER A 290 8.14 -1.61 24.86
C SER A 290 9.00 -1.77 23.63
N LEU A 291 8.36 -1.81 22.48
CA LEU A 291 9.00 -1.99 21.19
C LEU A 291 8.35 -1.07 20.16
N THR A 292 9.13 -0.35 19.36
CA THR A 292 8.61 0.48 18.29
C THR A 292 8.86 -0.21 16.95
N VAL A 293 7.79 -0.47 16.21
CA VAL A 293 7.82 -1.14 14.89
C VAL A 293 6.89 -0.40 13.94
N GLY A 294 7.37 -0.03 12.75
CA GLY A 294 6.55 0.69 11.77
C GLY A 294 5.99 2.04 12.25
N GLY A 295 6.66 2.68 13.22
CA GLY A 295 6.16 3.89 13.88
C GLY A 295 5.13 3.64 15.00
N LYS A 296 4.64 2.40 15.15
CA LYS A 296 3.74 2.01 16.24
C LYS A 296 4.54 1.56 17.46
N ARG A 297 4.18 2.09 18.63
CA ARG A 297 4.75 1.67 19.92
C ARG A 297 3.88 0.57 20.52
N LEU A 298 4.45 -0.62 20.66
CA LEU A 298 3.87 -1.76 21.34
C LEU A 298 4.34 -1.76 22.80
N GLN A 299 3.46 -2.16 23.71
CA GLN A 299 3.75 -2.25 25.14
C GLN A 299 3.21 -3.56 25.71
N HIS A 300 3.97 -4.16 26.62
CA HIS A 300 3.62 -5.37 27.35
C HIS A 300 4.08 -5.23 28.80
N LYS A 301 3.20 -5.56 29.75
CA LYS A 301 3.56 -5.63 31.17
C LYS A 301 3.63 -7.09 31.61
N ALA A 302 4.74 -7.47 32.24
CA ALA A 302 4.92 -8.78 32.84
C ALA A 302 4.99 -8.64 34.36
N PHE A 303 4.04 -9.21 35.09
CA PHE A 303 3.98 -9.09 36.54
C PHE A 303 4.91 -10.12 37.20
N LEU A 304 5.84 -9.66 38.04
CA LEU A 304 6.89 -10.48 38.64
C LEU A 304 6.36 -11.45 39.69
N ASN A 305 5.15 -11.24 40.20
CA ASN A 305 4.50 -12.18 41.12
C ASN A 305 4.16 -13.52 40.42
N GLU A 306 4.19 -13.54 39.09
CA GLU A 306 4.12 -14.76 38.28
C GLU A 306 5.47 -15.50 38.21
N ALA A 307 6.58 -14.84 38.56
CA ALA A 307 7.95 -15.37 38.51
C ALA A 307 8.34 -16.06 39.83
N GLY A 308 7.96 -17.33 39.98
CA GLY A 308 8.26 -18.11 41.19
C GLY A 308 7.41 -19.37 41.36
N THR A 309 6.34 -19.50 40.59
CA THR A 309 5.57 -20.73 40.46
C THR A 309 6.25 -21.64 39.43
N GLY A 310 7.29 -22.34 39.87
CA GLY A 310 7.81 -23.50 39.14
C GLY A 310 6.67 -24.51 38.92
N SER A 311 6.05 -24.47 37.73
CA SER A 311 4.82 -25.17 37.36
C SER A 311 3.59 -24.82 38.21
N MET A 312 2.45 -24.55 37.56
CA MET A 312 1.11 -24.38 38.15
C MET A 312 0.66 -22.95 38.57
N ALA A 313 1.20 -21.87 38.00
CA ALA A 313 0.46 -20.59 38.05
C ALA A 313 -0.88 -20.75 37.32
N PHE A 314 -1.98 -20.37 37.97
CA PHE A 314 -3.27 -20.21 37.32
C PHE A 314 -3.17 -19.00 36.38
N SER A 315 -3.03 -19.25 35.07
CA SER A 315 -2.81 -18.21 34.06
C SER A 315 -3.55 -18.59 32.79
N VAL A 316 -4.73 -18.00 32.62
CA VAL A 316 -5.63 -18.20 31.49
C VAL A 316 -5.94 -16.84 30.90
N VAL A 317 -5.59 -16.64 29.64
CA VAL A 317 -5.80 -15.36 28.96
C VAL A 317 -6.59 -15.53 27.67
N PRO A 318 -7.47 -14.57 27.33
CA PRO A 318 -8.11 -14.52 26.03
C PRO A 318 -7.11 -14.12 24.95
N GLU A 319 -7.12 -14.80 23.80
CA GLU A 319 -6.21 -14.55 22.68
C GLU A 319 -6.93 -14.62 21.33
N GLY A 320 -6.34 -14.01 20.30
CA GLY A 320 -6.85 -14.04 18.94
C GLY A 320 -8.01 -13.07 18.69
N LYS A 321 -9.10 -13.57 18.11
CA LYS A 321 -10.30 -12.79 17.79
C LYS A 321 -11.57 -13.50 18.27
N LEU A 322 -12.60 -12.72 18.57
CA LEU A 322 -13.92 -13.23 18.86
C LEU A 322 -14.70 -13.45 17.55
N VAL A 323 -15.31 -14.62 17.39
CA VAL A 323 -16.21 -14.87 16.25
C VAL A 323 -17.63 -14.89 16.79
N LEU A 324 -18.46 -13.99 16.26
CA LEU A 324 -19.86 -13.84 16.61
C LEU A 324 -20.70 -14.15 15.38
N THR A 325 -21.66 -15.06 15.48
CA THR A 325 -22.49 -15.47 14.34
C THR A 325 -23.94 -15.60 14.75
N ALA A 326 -24.80 -14.79 14.14
CA ALA A 326 -26.24 -14.82 14.36
C ALA A 326 -26.87 -15.91 13.49
N ASP A 327 -27.86 -16.61 14.02
CA ASP A 327 -28.62 -17.60 13.25
C ASP A 327 -29.46 -16.94 12.14
N SER A 328 -30.00 -15.75 12.43
CA SER A 328 -30.74 -14.95 11.45
C SER A 328 -30.66 -13.45 11.73
N VAL A 329 -30.87 -12.65 10.67
CA VAL A 329 -30.80 -11.18 10.68
C VAL A 329 -32.04 -10.64 9.96
N ALA A 330 -32.82 -9.76 10.62
CA ALA A 330 -34.00 -9.10 10.05
C ALA A 330 -34.19 -7.70 10.65
N ASP A 331 -34.27 -6.65 9.82
CA ASP A 331 -34.58 -5.27 10.23
C ASP A 331 -33.88 -4.80 11.52
N ARG A 332 -32.55 -4.93 11.55
CA ARG A 332 -31.65 -4.59 12.69
C ARG A 332 -31.80 -5.48 13.94
N LYS A 333 -32.58 -6.54 13.87
CA LYS A 333 -32.65 -7.59 14.89
C LYS A 333 -31.83 -8.78 14.46
N ILE A 334 -31.07 -9.33 15.41
CA ILE A 334 -30.38 -10.60 15.24
C ILE A 334 -30.89 -11.59 16.29
N PHE A 335 -31.05 -12.84 15.88
CA PHE A 335 -31.55 -13.90 16.73
C PHE A 335 -30.47 -14.92 16.97
N ASN A 336 -30.26 -15.26 18.25
CA ASN A 336 -29.29 -16.22 18.75
C ASN A 336 -27.85 -15.95 18.29
N ILE A 337 -26.94 -15.64 19.21
CA ILE A 337 -25.56 -15.36 18.86
C ILE A 337 -24.67 -16.52 19.27
N ASN A 338 -24.12 -17.21 18.27
CA ASN A 338 -23.06 -18.19 18.45
C ASN A 338 -21.74 -17.46 18.65
N ILE A 339 -21.08 -17.72 19.78
CA ILE A 339 -19.85 -17.06 20.20
C ILE A 339 -18.73 -18.09 20.21
N ARG A 340 -17.62 -17.78 19.56
CA ARG A 340 -16.38 -18.53 19.65
C ARG A 340 -15.27 -17.64 20.21
N LEU A 341 -14.78 -18.02 21.37
CA LEU A 341 -13.68 -17.38 22.08
C LEU A 341 -12.50 -18.35 22.19
N THR A 342 -11.30 -17.84 22.04
CA THR A 342 -10.07 -18.62 22.24
C THR A 342 -9.41 -18.19 23.54
N LEU A 343 -9.17 -19.15 24.42
CA LEU A 343 -8.40 -18.98 25.66
C LEU A 343 -7.09 -19.74 25.54
N ASN A 344 -6.02 -19.20 26.10
CA ASN A 344 -4.75 -19.87 26.23
C ASN A 344 -4.48 -20.15 27.71
N ASN A 345 -4.56 -21.43 28.09
CA ASN A 345 -4.14 -21.88 29.41
C ASN A 345 -2.61 -22.02 29.43
N ARG A 346 -1.94 -20.90 29.68
CA ARG A 346 -0.48 -20.79 29.72
C ARG A 346 0.08 -21.58 30.90
N GLY A 347 -0.63 -21.50 32.03
CA GLY A 347 -0.27 -22.15 33.29
C GLY A 347 -0.35 -23.67 33.30
N GLY A 348 -1.26 -24.24 32.50
CA GLY A 348 -1.57 -25.67 32.47
C GLY A 348 -2.38 -26.17 33.66
N THR A 349 -2.62 -25.34 34.67
CA THR A 349 -3.53 -25.63 35.78
C THR A 349 -4.96 -25.72 35.24
N PRO A 350 -5.77 -26.71 35.68
CA PRO A 350 -7.19 -26.73 35.38
C PRO A 350 -7.89 -25.44 35.82
N PHE A 351 -8.88 -24.99 35.07
CA PHE A 351 -9.68 -23.83 35.42
C PHE A 351 -11.16 -24.09 35.17
N GLY A 352 -12.00 -23.52 36.03
CA GLY A 352 -13.42 -23.34 35.81
C GLY A 352 -13.67 -21.99 35.14
N LEU A 353 -14.52 -21.96 34.13
CA LEU A 353 -15.10 -20.73 33.59
C LEU A 353 -16.41 -20.49 34.34
N LYS A 354 -16.57 -19.35 35.02
CA LYS A 354 -17.77 -19.05 35.83
C LYS A 354 -18.65 -17.96 35.23
N ALA A 355 -18.05 -16.93 34.68
CA ALA A 355 -18.80 -15.87 34.01
C ALA A 355 -18.07 -15.37 32.77
N LEU A 356 -18.85 -14.94 31.79
CA LEU A 356 -18.40 -14.30 30.56
C LEU A 356 -19.30 -13.09 30.28
N GLU A 357 -18.71 -11.91 30.28
CA GLU A 357 -19.38 -10.65 29.98
C GLU A 357 -18.77 -10.04 28.72
N LEU A 358 -19.60 -9.72 27.72
CA LEU A 358 -19.18 -9.19 26.44
C LEU A 358 -19.98 -7.93 26.07
N HIS A 359 -19.26 -6.84 25.86
CA HIS A 359 -19.75 -5.56 25.35
C HIS A 359 -19.40 -5.47 23.87
N VAL A 360 -20.36 -5.86 23.03
CA VAL A 360 -20.22 -5.77 21.57
C VAL A 360 -20.64 -4.37 21.13
N PRO A 361 -19.78 -3.59 20.46
CA PRO A 361 -20.05 -2.18 20.17
C PRO A 361 -21.35 -1.87 19.42
N GLU A 362 -21.84 -2.77 18.57
CA GLU A 362 -23.11 -2.59 17.87
C GLU A 362 -24.33 -3.13 18.64
N ILE A 363 -24.16 -3.82 19.77
CA ILE A 363 -25.27 -4.37 20.54
C ILE A 363 -25.47 -3.51 21.79
N SER A 364 -26.68 -2.97 21.95
CA SER A 364 -26.99 -2.03 23.03
C SER A 364 -26.90 -2.63 24.44
N ALA A 365 -27.13 -3.93 24.57
CA ALA A 365 -27.07 -4.66 25.84
C ALA A 365 -25.86 -5.59 25.87
N PRO A 366 -25.15 -5.70 27.00
CA PRO A 366 -24.06 -6.67 27.14
C PRO A 366 -24.62 -8.09 27.05
N ILE A 367 -23.83 -8.98 26.44
CA ILE A 367 -24.09 -10.41 26.47
C ILE A 367 -23.43 -10.95 27.74
N ILE A 368 -24.24 -11.49 28.64
CA ILE A 368 -23.80 -11.98 29.94
C ILE A 368 -24.13 -13.46 30.06
N PHE A 369 -23.13 -14.24 30.43
CA PHE A 369 -23.27 -15.61 30.87
C PHE A 369 -22.75 -15.68 32.30
N ASP A 370 -23.64 -16.02 33.23
CA ASP A 370 -23.30 -16.26 34.63
C ASP A 370 -23.46 -17.75 34.95
N ASP A 371 -22.91 -18.16 36.10
CA ASP A 371 -23.02 -19.52 36.63
C ASP A 371 -22.62 -20.62 35.64
N ILE A 372 -21.61 -20.35 34.82
CA ILE A 372 -21.03 -21.37 33.93
C ILE A 372 -20.32 -22.42 34.81
N ASP A 373 -20.61 -23.70 34.56
CA ASP A 373 -20.01 -24.84 35.29
C ASP A 373 -19.01 -25.64 34.42
N GLY A 374 -18.35 -24.95 33.48
CA GLY A 374 -17.39 -25.53 32.57
C GLY A 374 -15.99 -25.62 33.20
N VAL A 375 -15.46 -26.83 33.37
CA VAL A 375 -14.08 -27.07 33.85
C VAL A 375 -13.20 -27.58 32.73
N TYR A 376 -12.09 -26.88 32.48
CA TYR A 376 -11.13 -27.16 31.42
C TYR A 376 -9.79 -27.56 32.03
N LYS A 377 -9.21 -28.66 31.53
CA LYS A 377 -7.96 -29.25 32.04
C LYS A 377 -6.81 -29.18 31.03
N THR A 378 -7.10 -28.79 29.80
CA THR A 378 -6.13 -28.75 28.70
C THR A 378 -5.15 -27.60 28.91
N LYS A 379 -3.85 -27.87 28.74
CA LYS A 379 -2.83 -26.82 28.64
C LYS A 379 -2.78 -26.28 27.21
N GLY A 380 -2.57 -24.97 27.06
CA GLY A 380 -2.53 -24.31 25.76
C GLY A 380 -3.91 -23.87 25.27
N ILE A 381 -4.12 -23.93 23.96
CA ILE A 381 -5.27 -23.33 23.28
C ILE A 381 -6.56 -24.11 23.55
N ILE A 382 -7.59 -23.39 24.02
CA ILE A 382 -8.94 -23.91 24.27
C ILE A 382 -9.94 -23.02 23.53
N GLN A 383 -10.86 -23.64 22.81
CA GLN A 383 -11.98 -22.94 22.20
C GLN A 383 -13.22 -23.06 23.07
N ILE A 384 -13.72 -21.91 23.52
CA ILE A 384 -14.99 -21.78 24.21
C ILE A 384 -16.06 -21.48 23.17
N LYS A 385 -17.14 -22.27 23.19
CA LYS A 385 -18.33 -22.04 22.37
C LYS A 385 -19.49 -21.73 23.30
N ALA A 386 -20.16 -20.62 23.08
CA ALA A 386 -21.34 -20.23 23.84
C ALA A 386 -22.44 -19.80 22.88
N LEU A 387 -23.70 -19.98 23.29
CA LEU A 387 -24.88 -19.56 22.54
C LEU A 387 -25.65 -18.56 23.41
N ALA A 388 -25.70 -17.31 22.98
CA ALA A 388 -26.58 -16.32 23.60
C ALA A 388 -27.95 -16.40 22.93
N GLU A 389 -28.90 -17.07 23.58
CA GLU A 389 -30.26 -17.22 23.06
C GLU A 389 -31.07 -15.93 23.20
N GLY A 390 -31.89 -15.63 22.20
CA GLY A 390 -32.81 -14.50 22.23
C GLY A 390 -32.64 -13.50 21.09
N GLU A 391 -33.36 -12.39 21.21
CA GLU A 391 -33.38 -11.30 20.24
C GLU A 391 -32.47 -10.16 20.71
N PHE A 392 -31.57 -9.72 19.83
CA PHE A 392 -30.67 -8.59 20.08
C PHE A 392 -30.90 -7.50 19.03
N THR A 393 -30.89 -6.24 19.47
CA THR A 393 -30.99 -5.08 18.58
C THR A 393 -29.60 -4.57 18.24
N VAL A 394 -29.32 -4.42 16.95
CA VAL A 394 -28.04 -3.94 16.41
C VAL A 394 -28.16 -2.47 16.02
N GLY A 395 -27.29 -1.64 16.58
CA GLY A 395 -27.14 -0.22 16.24
C GLY A 395 -26.32 -0.01 14.97
N GLU A 396 -26.28 1.23 14.48
CA GLU A 396 -25.44 1.56 13.32
C GLU A 396 -23.96 1.37 13.65
N LYS A 397 -23.30 0.51 12.87
CA LYS A 397 -21.86 0.32 12.92
C LYS A 397 -21.16 1.64 12.63
N LYS A 398 -20.62 2.27 13.67
CA LYS A 398 -19.72 3.41 13.48
C LYS A 398 -18.57 2.93 12.59
N LYS A 399 -18.25 3.67 11.53
CA LYS A 399 -17.09 3.43 10.64
C LYS A 399 -15.77 3.66 11.39
N SER A 400 -15.53 2.93 12.47
CA SER A 400 -14.23 2.76 13.10
C SER A 400 -13.62 1.50 12.51
N LEU A 401 -12.40 1.62 11.98
CA LEU A 401 -11.62 0.49 11.45
C LEU A 401 -11.15 -0.48 12.56
N PHE A 402 -11.32 -0.11 13.84
CA PHE A 402 -10.92 -0.88 15.00
C PHE A 402 -12.00 -0.82 16.06
N SER A 403 -12.94 -1.76 15.97
CA SER A 403 -13.92 -2.01 17.01
C SER A 403 -13.46 -3.25 17.78
N PHE A 404 -13.42 -3.16 19.11
CA PHE A 404 -13.05 -4.27 19.99
C PHE A 404 -14.28 -4.65 20.81
N VAL A 405 -14.49 -5.96 21.00
CA VAL A 405 -15.37 -6.42 22.08
C VAL A 405 -14.61 -6.23 23.38
N GLN A 406 -15.19 -5.45 24.28
CA GLN A 406 -14.70 -5.29 25.63
C GLN A 406 -15.47 -6.21 26.56
N GLY A 407 -14.91 -6.55 27.71
CA GLY A 407 -15.61 -7.40 28.65
C GLY A 407 -14.71 -7.98 29.71
N ALA A 408 -15.22 -8.98 30.40
CA ALA A 408 -14.47 -9.68 31.41
C ALA A 408 -14.83 -11.16 31.44
N ILE A 409 -13.89 -11.95 31.91
CA ILE A 409 -14.05 -13.38 32.13
C ILE A 409 -13.69 -13.66 33.57
N THR A 410 -14.58 -14.37 34.26
CA THR A 410 -14.31 -14.85 35.62
C THR A 410 -13.92 -16.32 35.56
N PHE A 411 -12.72 -16.61 36.03
CA PHE A 411 -12.18 -17.94 36.17
C PHE A 411 -12.16 -18.36 37.64
N VAL A 412 -12.28 -19.65 37.89
CA VAL A 412 -12.11 -20.25 39.22
C VAL A 412 -11.09 -21.36 39.15
N ASN A 413 -10.15 -21.38 40.07
CA ASN A 413 -9.29 -22.53 40.26
C ASN A 413 -10.10 -23.65 40.96
N PRO A 414 -10.34 -24.80 40.29
CA PRO A 414 -11.20 -25.85 40.84
C PRO A 414 -10.55 -26.60 42.02
N GLN A 415 -9.25 -26.44 42.24
CA GLN A 415 -8.53 -27.07 43.35
C GLN A 415 -8.50 -26.19 44.60
N THR A 416 -8.35 -24.88 44.43
CA THR A 416 -8.20 -23.94 45.55
C THR A 416 -9.45 -23.10 45.82
N GLY A 417 -10.40 -23.05 44.89
CA GLY A 417 -11.56 -22.16 44.94
C GLY A 417 -11.23 -20.69 44.66
N ALA A 418 -9.97 -20.36 44.35
CA ALA A 418 -9.56 -18.99 44.05
C ALA A 418 -10.28 -18.47 42.80
N VAL A 419 -10.79 -17.24 42.87
CA VAL A 419 -11.50 -16.57 41.77
C VAL A 419 -10.57 -15.51 41.16
N GLU A 420 -10.43 -15.51 39.83
CA GLU A 420 -9.70 -14.49 39.08
C GLU A 420 -10.60 -13.86 38.03
N ARG A 421 -10.50 -12.55 37.83
CA ARG A 421 -11.20 -11.83 36.78
C ARG A 421 -10.21 -11.27 35.76
N SER A 422 -10.29 -11.75 34.53
CA SER A 422 -9.46 -11.27 33.42
C SER A 422 -10.25 -10.31 32.54
N GLN A 423 -9.67 -9.15 32.23
CA GLN A 423 -10.27 -8.20 31.30
C GLN A 423 -10.05 -8.67 29.85
N LEU A 424 -11.08 -8.54 29.04
CA LEU A 424 -11.10 -8.91 27.64
C LEU A 424 -11.21 -7.66 26.77
N SER A 425 -10.31 -7.55 25.79
CA SER A 425 -10.37 -6.55 24.72
C SER A 425 -9.85 -7.20 23.45
N LEU A 426 -10.75 -7.79 22.67
CA LEU A 426 -10.38 -8.56 21.48
C LEU A 426 -11.02 -7.99 20.20
N PRO A 427 -10.32 -8.05 19.06
CA PRO A 427 -10.95 -7.82 17.77
C PRO A 427 -12.03 -8.88 17.55
N TYR A 428 -13.05 -8.55 16.77
CA TYR A 428 -14.16 -9.47 16.50
C TYR A 428 -14.60 -9.44 15.05
N VAL A 429 -15.28 -10.51 14.64
CA VAL A 429 -15.96 -10.64 13.36
C VAL A 429 -17.41 -11.05 13.58
N THR A 430 -18.31 -10.48 12.79
CA THR A 430 -19.75 -10.74 12.78
C THR A 430 -20.19 -11.20 11.39
N ASN A 431 -21.31 -11.92 11.28
CA ASN A 431 -21.98 -12.18 10.00
C ASN A 431 -23.14 -11.20 9.72
N TRP A 432 -23.30 -10.18 10.56
CA TRP A 432 -24.26 -9.08 10.38
C TRP A 432 -23.51 -7.76 10.20
N GLU A 433 -24.07 -6.86 9.39
CA GLU A 433 -23.52 -5.53 9.05
C GLU A 433 -24.19 -4.39 9.79
#